data_AF-A0A6J2XGV1-F1
#
_entry.id   AF-A0A6J2XGV1-F1
#
_cell.length_a   1.000
_cell.length_b   1.000
_cell.length_c   1.000
_cell.angle_alpha   90.00
_cell.angle_beta   90.00
_cell.angle_gamma   90.00
#
_symmetry.space_group_name_H-M   'P 1'
#
loop_
_entity.id
_entity.type
_entity.pdbx_description
1 polymer ?
#
loop_
_entity_poly.entity_id
_entity_poly.type
_entity_poly.pdbx_seq_one_letter_code
_entity_poly.pdbx_strand_id
1 'polypeptide(L)'
;MAIPKSEKKVRDIMKADEMWKSLIRTEDASNKLWDNNWGWILEEYACLEKALKEKTENSEYLTHVLEEKKEDNRQLTNFPNSTNHVYGWLAVQKGFELDKYGPDMFKAKPLPDIYSVPKQ
;
A
#
# COMPACT_ATOMS: atom_id res chain seq x y z
N MET A 1 3.40 -6.34 -60.66
CA MET A 1 2.59 -7.21 -59.77
C MET A 1 1.33 -6.43 -59.39
N ALA A 2 0.14 -6.92 -59.72
CA ALA A 2 -1.11 -6.23 -59.43
C ALA A 2 -1.55 -6.50 -57.97
N ILE A 3 -1.91 -5.44 -57.24
CA ILE A 3 -2.43 -5.50 -55.88
C ILE A 3 -3.84 -6.11 -55.93
N PRO A 4 -4.15 -7.18 -55.16
CA PRO A 4 -5.49 -7.75 -55.15
C PRO A 4 -6.47 -6.73 -54.56
N LYS A 5 -7.56 -6.45 -55.30
CA LYS A 5 -8.65 -5.59 -54.84
C LYS A 5 -9.28 -6.27 -53.62
N SER A 6 -9.21 -5.62 -52.45
CA SER A 6 -9.90 -6.10 -51.27
C SER A 6 -11.41 -5.99 -51.50
N GLU A 7 -12.09 -7.13 -51.49
CA GLU A 7 -13.55 -7.19 -51.51
C GLU A 7 -14.07 -6.53 -50.22
N LYS A 8 -14.68 -5.35 -50.35
CA LYS A 8 -15.38 -4.71 -49.24
C LYS A 8 -16.58 -5.58 -48.89
N LYS A 9 -16.47 -6.38 -47.82
CA LYS A 9 -17.61 -7.08 -47.23
C LYS A 9 -18.70 -6.05 -46.93
N VAL A 10 -19.84 -6.15 -47.61
CA VAL A 10 -21.05 -5.38 -47.29
C VAL A 10 -21.45 -5.77 -45.87
N ARG A 11 -21.28 -4.85 -44.93
CA ARG A 11 -21.75 -5.05 -43.55
C ARG A 11 -23.26 -4.87 -43.56
N ASP A 12 -23.96 -5.87 -43.06
CA ASP A 12 -25.39 -5.79 -42.84
C ASP A 12 -25.64 -4.80 -41.68
N ILE A 13 -26.00 -3.58 -42.04
CA ILE A 13 -26.10 -2.44 -41.12
C ILE A 13 -27.19 -2.69 -40.07
N MET A 14 -28.26 -3.39 -40.45
CA MET A 14 -29.36 -3.71 -39.53
C MET A 14 -28.93 -4.72 -38.47
N LYS A 15 -28.21 -5.77 -38.86
CA LYS A 15 -27.65 -6.73 -37.89
C LYS A 15 -26.63 -6.09 -36.95
N ALA A 16 -25.82 -5.17 -37.45
CA ALA A 16 -24.87 -4.43 -36.62
C ALA A 16 -25.58 -3.55 -35.57
N ASP A 17 -26.69 -2.90 -35.95
CA ASP A 17 -27.50 -2.08 -35.05
C ASP A 17 -28.24 -2.94 -34.00
N GLU A 18 -28.78 -4.10 -34.39
CA GLU A 18 -29.41 -5.04 -33.45
C GLU A 18 -28.40 -5.60 -32.44
N MET A 19 -27.19 -5.96 -32.90
CA MET A 19 -26.11 -6.38 -32.01
C MET A 19 -25.74 -5.27 -31.02
N TRP A 20 -25.59 -4.03 -31.49
CA TRP A 20 -25.28 -2.89 -30.62
C TRP A 20 -26.37 -2.67 -29.56
N LYS A 21 -27.65 -2.70 -29.96
CA LYS A 21 -28.78 -2.59 -29.02
C LYS A 21 -28.80 -3.72 -27.99
N SER A 22 -28.46 -4.95 -28.41
CA SER A 22 -28.39 -6.09 -27.49
C SER A 22 -27.27 -5.90 -26.45
N LEU A 23 -26.11 -5.38 -26.87
CA LEU A 23 -24.97 -5.13 -25.99
C LEU A 23 -25.32 -4.08 -24.92
N ILE A 24 -25.95 -2.97 -25.32
CA ILE A 24 -26.40 -1.94 -24.37
C ILE A 24 -27.37 -2.52 -23.34
N ARG A 25 -28.37 -3.31 -23.79
CA ARG A 25 -29.33 -3.95 -22.88
C ARG A 25 -28.65 -4.91 -21.91
N THR A 26 -27.65 -5.67 -22.37
CA THR A 26 -26.89 -6.57 -21.49
C THR A 26 -26.02 -5.82 -20.51
N GLU A 27 -25.44 -4.68 -20.90
CA GLU A 27 -24.67 -3.81 -20.01
C GLU A 27 -25.56 -3.25 -18.90
N ASP A 28 -26.70 -2.66 -19.25
CA ASP A 28 -27.69 -2.17 -18.27
C ASP A 28 -28.18 -3.27 -17.32
N ALA A 29 -28.43 -4.47 -17.85
CA ALA A 29 -28.84 -5.61 -17.03
C ALA A 29 -27.71 -6.09 -16.11
N SER A 30 -26.46 -6.08 -16.60
CA SER A 30 -25.30 -6.49 -15.82
C SER A 30 -25.03 -5.55 -14.64
N ASN A 31 -25.20 -4.24 -14.84
CA ASN A 31 -25.07 -3.26 -13.77
C ASN A 31 -26.14 -3.49 -12.68
N LYS A 32 -27.40 -3.71 -13.07
CA LYS A 32 -28.47 -4.02 -12.10
C LYS A 32 -28.24 -5.34 -11.37
N LEU A 33 -27.74 -6.36 -12.06
CA LEU A 33 -27.38 -7.65 -11.47
C LEU A 33 -26.21 -7.52 -10.50
N TRP A 34 -25.22 -6.68 -10.84
CA TRP A 34 -24.10 -6.38 -9.95
C TRP A 34 -24.58 -5.73 -8.67
N ASP A 35 -25.37 -4.65 -8.77
CA ASP A 35 -25.88 -3.92 -7.61
C ASP A 35 -26.77 -4.81 -6.73
N ASN A 36 -27.64 -5.64 -7.32
CA ASN A 36 -28.51 -6.53 -6.56
C ASN A 36 -27.75 -7.68 -5.86
N ASN A 37 -26.75 -8.28 -6.52
CA ASN A 37 -26.05 -9.44 -5.98
C ASN A 37 -24.88 -9.07 -5.06
N TRP A 38 -24.24 -7.93 -5.32
CA TRP A 38 -22.96 -7.55 -4.69
C TRP A 38 -22.96 -6.14 -4.11
N GLY A 39 -23.97 -5.31 -4.38
CA GLY A 39 -24.05 -3.94 -3.84
C GLY A 39 -24.07 -3.90 -2.30
N TRP A 40 -24.69 -4.89 -1.67
CA TRP A 40 -24.74 -5.02 -0.20
C TRP A 40 -23.34 -5.09 0.45
N ILE A 41 -22.32 -5.57 -0.27
CA ILE A 41 -20.94 -5.64 0.24
C ILE A 41 -20.42 -4.25 0.58
N LEU A 42 -20.75 -3.24 -0.25
CA LEU A 42 -20.34 -1.86 0.00
C LEU A 42 -20.99 -1.30 1.27
N GLU A 43 -22.25 -1.66 1.51
CA GLU A 43 -22.97 -1.25 2.72
C GLU A 43 -22.38 -1.91 3.97
N GLU A 44 -22.05 -3.21 3.91
CA GLU A 44 -21.39 -3.93 4.99
C GLU A 44 -20.01 -3.36 5.32
N TYR A 45 -19.19 -3.05 4.29
CA TYR A 45 -17.90 -2.39 4.51
C TYR A 45 -18.08 -1.01 5.16
N ALA A 46 -19.07 -0.24 4.77
CA ALA A 46 -19.35 1.06 5.38
C ALA A 46 -19.80 0.92 6.84
N CYS A 47 -20.60 -0.09 7.18
CA CYS A 47 -20.97 -0.42 8.55
C CYS A 47 -19.76 -0.86 9.38
N LEU A 48 -18.89 -1.71 8.81
CA LEU A 48 -17.68 -2.19 9.46
C LEU A 48 -16.68 -1.05 9.72
N GLU A 49 -16.52 -0.14 8.76
CA GLU A 49 -15.68 1.06 8.92
C GLU A 49 -16.19 1.93 10.07
N LYS A 50 -17.51 2.16 10.14
CA LYS A 50 -18.13 2.90 11.26
C LYS A 50 -17.87 2.22 12.60
N ALA A 51 -18.10 0.91 12.68
CA ALA A 51 -17.85 0.13 13.89
C ALA A 51 -16.37 0.21 14.32
N LEU A 52 -15.43 0.14 13.37
CA LEU A 52 -14.01 0.29 13.65
C LEU A 52 -13.68 1.69 14.18
N LYS A 53 -14.24 2.74 13.59
CA LYS A 53 -14.05 4.13 14.07
C LYS A 53 -14.58 4.29 15.49
N GLU A 54 -15.79 3.83 15.77
CA GLU A 54 -16.37 3.87 17.11
C GLU A 54 -15.50 3.12 18.13
N LYS A 55 -15.00 1.93 17.78
CA LYS A 55 -14.10 1.17 18.67
C LYS A 55 -12.76 1.87 18.86
N THR A 56 -12.25 2.51 17.83
CA THR A 56 -11.00 3.28 17.88
C THR A 56 -11.15 4.48 18.83
N GLU A 57 -12.22 5.25 18.67
CA GLU A 57 -12.52 6.42 19.50
C GLU A 57 -12.77 6.06 20.97
N ASN A 58 -13.44 4.94 21.23
CA ASN A 58 -13.71 4.46 22.58
C ASN A 58 -12.52 3.71 23.22
N SER A 59 -11.45 3.43 22.48
CA SER A 59 -10.33 2.66 23.02
C SER A 59 -9.36 3.57 23.79
N GLU A 60 -9.31 3.37 25.10
CA GLU A 60 -8.36 4.03 26.00
C GLU A 60 -6.89 3.73 25.62
N TYR A 61 -6.64 2.62 24.91
CA TYR A 61 -5.30 2.26 24.47
C TYR A 61 -4.81 3.11 23.30
N LEU A 62 -5.66 3.38 22.30
CA LEU A 62 -5.23 4.10 21.09
C LEU A 62 -5.12 5.60 21.30
N THR A 63 -5.87 6.17 22.25
CA THR A 63 -5.69 7.59 22.64
C THR A 63 -4.26 7.85 23.08
N HIS A 64 -3.70 7.00 23.94
CA HIS A 64 -2.30 7.13 24.38
C HIS A 64 -1.30 6.97 23.24
N VAL A 65 -1.53 6.05 22.29
CA VAL A 65 -0.63 5.84 21.14
C VAL A 65 -0.68 7.01 20.15
N LEU A 66 -1.85 7.63 19.96
CA LEU A 66 -2.02 8.78 19.06
C LEU A 66 -1.46 10.07 19.67
N GLU A 67 -1.59 10.24 20.99
CA GLU A 67 -1.03 11.38 21.73
C GLU A 67 0.49 11.30 21.84
N GLU A 68 1.03 10.10 22.07
CA GLU A 68 2.48 9.88 22.18
C GLU A 68 3.16 9.65 20.83
N LYS A 69 2.99 10.57 19.87
CA LYS A 69 3.99 10.69 18.79
C LYS A 69 5.28 11.28 19.37
N LYS A 70 6.00 10.49 20.17
CA LYS A 70 7.35 10.81 20.60
C LYS A 70 8.23 10.69 19.36
N GLU A 71 8.70 11.82 18.86
CA GLU A 71 9.68 11.84 17.79
C GLU A 71 10.94 11.13 18.29
N ASP A 72 11.39 10.12 17.54
CA ASP A 72 12.66 9.48 17.84
C ASP A 72 13.77 10.49 17.50
N ASN A 73 14.34 11.11 18.54
CA ASN A 73 15.45 12.06 18.43
C ASN A 73 16.74 11.43 17.87
N ARG A 74 16.73 10.14 17.50
CA ARG A 74 17.79 9.52 16.73
C ARG A 74 17.82 10.12 15.32
N GLN A 75 18.56 11.20 15.19
CA GLN A 75 19.02 11.67 13.89
C GLN A 75 19.96 10.61 13.32
N LEU A 76 19.55 10.01 12.20
CA LEU A 76 20.50 9.35 11.32
C LEU A 76 21.57 10.39 10.99
N THR A 77 22.81 10.17 11.43
CA THR A 77 23.94 11.05 11.09
C THR A 77 23.93 11.24 9.57
N ASN A 78 24.13 12.48 9.11
CA ASN A 78 24.18 12.82 7.68
C ASN A 78 25.02 11.79 6.92
N PHE A 79 24.34 10.86 6.25
CA PHE A 79 25.02 9.93 5.38
C PHE A 79 25.66 10.78 4.28
N PRO A 80 26.95 10.60 3.98
CA PRO A 80 27.53 11.28 2.84
C PRO A 80 26.72 10.88 1.62
N ASN A 81 26.44 11.84 0.74
CA ASN A 81 25.71 11.62 -0.49
C ASN A 81 26.62 10.82 -1.45
N SER A 82 26.82 9.53 -1.16
CA SER A 82 27.74 8.68 -1.89
C SER A 82 27.04 8.15 -3.13
N THR A 83 27.39 8.70 -4.29
CA THR A 83 27.26 7.97 -5.55
C THR A 83 27.95 6.62 -5.36
N ASN A 84 27.17 5.55 -5.47
CA ASN A 84 27.59 4.16 -5.39
C ASN A 84 29.06 4.02 -5.82
N HIS A 85 29.96 3.69 -4.89
CA HIS A 85 31.27 3.02 -5.05
C HIS A 85 32.18 3.13 -3.80
N VAL A 86 31.86 3.92 -2.77
CA VAL A 86 32.65 3.95 -1.52
C VAL A 86 32.02 3.03 -0.47
N TYR A 87 32.09 1.72 -0.70
CA TYR A 87 31.97 0.75 0.38
C TYR A 87 33.16 0.97 1.32
N GLY A 88 32.92 1.47 2.54
CA GLY A 88 33.98 1.62 3.54
C GLY A 88 34.01 2.93 4.31
N TRP A 89 33.19 3.95 3.99
CA TRP A 89 33.14 5.17 4.82
C TRP A 89 32.87 4.86 6.30
N LEU A 90 31.94 3.92 6.56
CA LEU A 90 31.68 3.45 7.91
C LEU A 90 32.91 2.80 8.52
N ALA A 91 33.60 1.91 7.78
CA ALA A 91 34.78 1.20 8.23
C ALA A 91 36.01 2.11 8.47
N VAL A 92 36.08 3.29 7.84
CA VAL A 92 37.14 4.31 8.07
C VAL A 92 36.93 5.06 9.38
N GLN A 93 35.69 5.13 9.88
CA GLN A 93 35.45 5.75 11.17
C GLN A 93 35.97 4.82 12.27
N LYS A 94 36.89 5.33 13.09
CA LYS A 94 37.44 4.60 14.24
C LYS A 94 36.34 3.97 15.11
N GLY A 95 35.14 4.55 15.20
CA GLY A 95 34.01 3.99 15.97
C GLY A 95 33.44 2.66 15.46
N PHE A 96 33.74 2.29 14.22
CA PHE A 96 33.17 1.14 13.52
C PHE A 96 34.24 0.11 13.08
N GLU A 97 35.47 0.25 13.56
CA GLU A 97 36.51 -0.77 13.41
C GLU A 97 36.04 -2.08 14.08
N LEU A 98 36.05 -3.19 13.32
CA LEU A 98 35.61 -4.52 13.80
C LEU A 98 36.42 -4.99 15.01
N ASP A 99 37.69 -4.56 15.11
CA ASP A 99 38.60 -4.88 16.21
C ASP A 99 38.10 -4.38 17.58
N LYS A 100 37.20 -3.38 17.60
CA LYS A 100 36.57 -2.90 18.84
C LYS A 100 35.47 -3.82 19.35
N TYR A 101 34.88 -4.61 18.47
CA TYR A 101 33.77 -5.50 18.77
C TYR A 101 34.26 -6.95 18.76
N GLY A 102 35.22 -7.25 19.65
CA GLY A 102 35.51 -8.63 20.03
C GLY A 102 34.26 -9.34 20.58
N PRO A 103 34.28 -10.67 20.76
CA PRO A 103 33.11 -11.50 21.07
C PRO A 103 32.36 -11.13 22.36
N ASP A 104 32.87 -10.18 23.16
CA ASP A 104 32.38 -9.84 24.50
C ASP A 104 31.87 -8.39 24.64
N MET A 105 31.74 -7.63 23.54
CA MET A 105 31.49 -6.18 23.60
C MET A 105 30.18 -5.70 22.96
N PHE A 106 29.35 -6.58 22.38
CA PHE A 106 28.02 -6.18 21.92
C PHE A 106 27.07 -5.97 23.11
N LYS A 107 27.10 -4.77 23.67
CA LYS A 107 26.08 -4.30 24.62
C LYS A 107 24.98 -3.65 23.80
N ALA A 108 23.91 -4.40 23.54
CA ALA A 108 22.70 -3.85 22.94
C ALA A 108 22.28 -2.63 23.78
N LYS A 109 22.23 -1.45 23.15
CA LYS A 109 21.64 -0.29 23.81
C LYS A 109 20.17 -0.61 24.07
N PRO A 110 19.65 -0.34 25.28
CA PRO A 110 18.24 -0.56 25.55
C PRO A 110 17.41 0.22 24.54
N LEU A 111 16.29 -0.38 24.12
CA LEU A 111 15.32 0.30 23.29
C LEU A 111 14.84 1.57 24.03
N PRO A 112 14.62 2.69 23.31
CA PRO A 112 14.03 3.88 23.92
C PRO A 112 12.70 3.52 24.58
N ASP A 113 12.38 4.18 25.69
CA ASP A 113 11.13 3.98 26.43
C ASP A 113 9.89 4.20 25.55
N ILE A 114 10.04 4.95 24.44
CA ILE A 114 9.03 5.15 23.39
C ILE A 114 8.49 3.82 22.84
N TYR A 115 9.34 2.79 22.76
CA TYR A 115 8.99 1.47 22.23
C TYR A 115 8.75 0.44 23.33
N SER A 116 8.77 0.85 24.60
CA SER A 116 8.47 -0.05 25.71
C SER A 116 6.97 -0.29 25.77
N VAL A 117 6.56 -1.55 25.71
CA VAL A 117 5.15 -1.91 25.92
C VAL A 117 4.86 -1.78 27.41
N PRO A 118 3.81 -1.04 27.84
CA PRO A 118 3.46 -0.95 29.25
C PRO A 118 3.17 -2.37 29.77
N LYS A 119 3.90 -2.77 30.83
CA LYS A 119 3.67 -4.06 31.49
C LYS A 119 2.33 -3.99 32.23
N GLN A 120 1.45 -4.95 31.93
CA GLN A 120 0.20 -5.18 32.66
C GLN A 120 0.47 -5.64 34.10
#